data_AF-A0A6S7GLY5-F1
#
_entry.id   AF-A0A6S7GLY5-F1
#
_cell.length_a   1.000
_cell.length_b   1.000
_cell.length_c   1.000
_cell.angle_alpha   90.00
_cell.angle_beta   90.00
_cell.angle_gamma   90.00
#
_symmetry.space_group_name_H-M   'P 1'
#
loop_
_entity.id
_entity.type
_entity.pdbx_description
1 polymer ?
#
loop_
_entity_poly.entity_id
_entity_poly.type
_entity_poly.pdbx_seq_one_letter_code
_entity_poly.pdbx_strand_id
1 'polypeptide(L)'
;MEQLRKARSTAKGNVTRKANKLNDLPTACDNVDAIKEIANDLDEVSIQFQSAHKAYHSLLKEEQDLNDSTVYFNSVDEFGSNNRPPNFKKIKFNHTIFSKHCRIT
;
A
#
# COMPACT_ATOMS: atom_id res chain seq x y z
N MET A 1 -2.13 24.99 6.49
CA MET A 1 -3.15 23.93 6.49
C MET A 1 -3.42 23.38 5.09
N GLU A 2 -3.78 24.22 4.10
CA GLU A 2 -4.19 23.73 2.78
C GLU A 2 -3.13 22.89 2.04
N GLN A 3 -1.85 23.28 2.11
CA GLN A 3 -0.76 22.53 1.47
C GLN A 3 -0.59 21.11 2.04
N LEU A 4 -0.75 20.93 3.35
CA LEU A 4 -0.65 19.62 4.01
C LEU A 4 -1.87 18.75 3.70
N ARG A 5 -3.06 19.36 3.60
CA ARG A 5 -4.26 18.66 3.11
C ARG A 5 -4.07 18.15 1.69
N LYS A 6 -3.51 18.99 0.80
CA LYS A 6 -3.18 18.61 -0.58
C LYS A 6 -2.14 17.49 -0.62
N ALA A 7 -1.06 17.59 0.16
CA ALA A 7 -0.04 16.54 0.25
C ALA A 7 -0.61 15.19 0.69
N ARG A 8 -1.47 15.20 1.73
CA ARG A 8 -2.18 13.99 2.20
C ARG A 8 -3.08 13.39 1.12
N SER A 9 -3.86 14.20 0.42
CA SER A 9 -4.73 13.75 -0.66
C SER A 9 -3.97 13.16 -1.85
N THR A 10 -2.85 13.78 -2.24
CA THR A 10 -1.97 13.24 -3.28
C THR A 10 -1.37 11.89 -2.86
N ALA A 11 -0.89 11.79 -1.62
CA ALA A 11 -0.33 10.55 -1.10
C ALA A 11 -1.37 9.42 -1.06
N LYS A 12 -2.63 9.71 -0.68
CA LYS A 12 -3.75 8.75 -0.83
C LYS A 12 -3.87 8.28 -2.28
N GLY A 13 -3.88 9.20 -3.23
CA GLY A 13 -4.00 8.86 -4.66
C GLY A 13 -2.91 7.90 -5.12
N ASN A 14 -1.70 8.06 -4.60
CA ASN A 14 -0.58 7.17 -4.89
C ASN A 14 -0.78 5.76 -4.28
N VAL A 15 -1.20 5.67 -3.01
CA VAL A 15 -1.56 4.39 -2.38
C VAL A 15 -2.62 3.66 -3.20
N THR A 16 -3.70 4.36 -3.58
CA THR A 16 -4.79 3.75 -4.36
C THR A 16 -4.32 3.22 -5.71
N ARG A 17 -3.50 4.00 -6.43
CA ARG A 17 -2.97 3.60 -7.74
C ARG A 17 -2.07 2.37 -7.65
N LYS A 18 -1.17 2.32 -6.66
CA LYS A 18 -0.23 1.20 -6.49
C LYS A 18 -0.93 -0.07 -6.04
N ALA A 19 -1.88 0.05 -5.12
CA ALA A 19 -2.73 -1.06 -4.68
C ALA A 19 -3.54 -1.67 -5.84
N ASN A 20 -4.19 -0.84 -6.66
CA ASN A 20 -4.91 -1.33 -7.83
C ASN A 20 -3.98 -2.01 -8.84
N LYS A 21 -2.80 -1.43 -9.08
CA LYS A 21 -1.79 -2.03 -9.99
C LYS A 21 -1.34 -3.42 -9.52
N LEU A 22 -1.31 -3.67 -8.21
CA LEU A 22 -0.96 -4.97 -7.66
C LEU A 22 -2.08 -6.01 -7.87
N ASN A 23 -3.34 -5.60 -7.79
CA ASN A 23 -4.49 -6.47 -8.09
C ASN A 23 -4.64 -6.80 -9.58
N ASP A 24 -4.29 -5.85 -10.45
CA ASP A 24 -4.37 -6.03 -11.90
C ASP A 24 -3.28 -6.99 -12.43
N LEU A 25 -2.22 -7.25 -11.66
CA LEU A 25 -1.21 -8.20 -12.07
C LEU A 25 -1.70 -9.64 -11.88
N PRO A 26 -1.74 -10.45 -12.96
CA PRO A 26 -2.07 -11.86 -12.82
C PRO A 26 -1.00 -12.53 -11.94
N THR A 27 -1.45 -13.29 -10.94
CA THR A 27 -0.65 -14.11 -10.02
C THR A 27 0.03 -15.31 -10.70
N ALA A 28 0.37 -15.18 -11.99
CA ALA A 28 1.16 -16.15 -12.74
C ALA A 28 2.64 -16.06 -12.32
N CYS A 29 3.35 -17.19 -12.41
CA CYS A 29 4.73 -17.33 -11.94
C CYS A 29 5.74 -16.38 -12.61
N ASP A 30 5.42 -15.85 -13.80
CA ASP A 30 6.35 -15.01 -14.57
C ASP A 30 6.38 -13.55 -14.09
N ASN A 31 5.44 -13.15 -13.22
CA ASN A 31 5.29 -11.75 -12.79
C ASN A 31 5.82 -11.49 -11.37
N VAL A 32 6.48 -12.46 -10.74
CA VAL A 32 6.89 -12.36 -9.32
C VAL A 32 7.76 -11.13 -9.05
N ASP A 33 8.69 -10.80 -9.95
CA ASP A 33 9.54 -9.60 -9.81
C ASP A 33 8.73 -8.31 -9.95
N ALA A 34 7.78 -8.25 -10.89
CA ALA A 34 6.89 -7.09 -11.07
C ALA A 34 5.95 -6.90 -9.86
N ILE A 35 5.39 -7.99 -9.32
CA ILE A 35 4.57 -7.98 -8.10
C ILE A 35 5.42 -7.47 -6.92
N LYS A 36 6.68 -7.91 -6.81
CA LYS A 36 7.59 -7.48 -5.75
C LYS A 36 7.95 -5.99 -5.85
N GLU A 37 8.24 -5.50 -7.05
CA GLU A 37 8.50 -4.08 -7.29
C GLU A 37 7.29 -3.23 -6.89
N ILE A 38 6.09 -3.59 -7.33
CA ILE A 38 4.87 -2.85 -7.00
C ILE A 38 4.52 -2.95 -5.51
N ALA A 39 4.79 -4.08 -4.86
CA ALA A 39 4.61 -4.23 -3.42
C ALA A 39 5.58 -3.35 -2.61
N ASN A 40 6.84 -3.20 -3.05
CA ASN A 40 7.80 -2.28 -2.45
C ASN A 40 7.37 -0.84 -2.65
N ASP A 41 6.98 -0.47 -3.88
CA ASP A 41 6.42 0.85 -4.18
C ASP A 41 5.20 1.17 -3.31
N LEU A 42 4.33 0.18 -3.08
CA LEU A 42 3.15 0.32 -2.23
C LEU A 42 3.54 0.61 -0.78
N ASP A 43 4.60 -0.03 -0.27
CA ASP A 43 5.13 0.21 1.08
C ASP A 43 5.69 1.65 1.19
N GLU A 44 6.47 2.09 0.21
CA GLU A 44 7.03 3.45 0.16
C GLU A 44 5.94 4.53 0.13
N VAL A 45 4.94 4.41 -0.76
CA VAL A 45 3.85 5.39 -0.84
C VAL A 45 2.95 5.36 0.40
N SER A 46 2.85 4.21 1.08
CA SER A 46 2.14 4.09 2.36
C SER A 46 2.87 4.82 3.48
N ILE A 47 4.21 4.72 3.54
CA ILE A 47 5.03 5.49 4.49
C ILE A 47 4.90 7.00 4.24
N GLN A 48 4.90 7.42 2.97
CA GLN A 48 4.68 8.82 2.60
C GLN A 48 3.29 9.29 3.01
N PHE A 49 2.26 8.48 2.79
CA PHE A 49 0.90 8.77 3.23
C PHE A 49 0.79 8.90 4.76
N GLN A 50 1.38 7.97 5.51
CA GLN A 50 1.41 8.02 6.97
C GLN A 50 2.11 9.29 7.47
N SER A 51 3.22 9.66 6.85
CA SER A 51 3.97 10.87 7.23
C SER A 51 3.18 12.15 6.94
N ALA A 52 2.59 12.26 5.75
CA ALA A 52 1.73 13.38 5.38
C ALA A 52 0.47 13.46 6.25
N HIS A 53 -0.10 12.30 6.60
CA HIS A 53 -1.24 12.21 7.50
C HIS A 53 -0.88 12.74 8.89
N LYS A 54 0.21 12.27 9.50
CA LYS A 54 0.66 12.73 10.82
C LYS A 54 0.89 14.24 10.85
N ALA A 55 1.56 14.78 9.83
CA ALA A 55 1.82 16.22 9.73
C ALA A 55 0.54 17.05 9.58
N TYR A 56 -0.47 16.54 8.85
CA TYR A 56 -1.77 17.20 8.78
C TYR A 56 -2.55 17.07 10.10
N HIS A 57 -2.59 15.87 10.67
CA HIS A 57 -3.37 15.54 11.85
C HIS A 57 -2.88 16.28 13.10
N SER A 58 -1.56 16.51 13.23
CA SER A 58 -0.97 17.26 14.34
C SER A 58 -1.37 18.75 14.39
N LEU A 59 -1.97 19.28 13.31
CA LEU A 59 -2.42 20.67 13.24
C LEU A 59 -3.91 20.84 13.54
N LEU A 60 -4.64 19.73 13.73
CA LEU A 60 -6.04 19.75 14.09
C LEU A 60 -6.17 19.96 15.59
N LYS A 61 -7.17 20.75 15.99
CA LYS A 61 -7.44 21.08 17.39
C LYS A 61 -8.86 20.69 17.81
N GLU A 62 -9.79 20.70 16.87
CA GLU A 62 -11.17 20.30 17.09
C GLU A 62 -11.27 18.78 17.15
N GLU A 63 -11.99 18.27 18.14
CA GLU A 63 -12.18 16.83 18.36
C GLU A 63 -12.85 16.16 17.15
N GLN A 64 -13.83 16.82 16.54
CA GLN A 64 -14.50 16.33 15.34
C GLN A 64 -13.52 16.18 14.15
N ASP A 65 -12.67 17.18 13.93
CA ASP A 65 -11.66 17.14 12.85
C ASP A 65 -10.63 16.03 13.08
N LEU A 66 -10.22 15.83 14.34
CA LEU A 66 -9.33 14.73 14.72
C LEU A 66 -9.99 13.38 14.44
N ASN A 67 -11.25 13.18 14.83
CA ASN A 67 -11.98 11.95 14.57
C ASN A 67 -12.12 11.69 13.06
N ASP A 68 -12.57 12.69 12.28
CA ASP A 68 -12.74 12.57 10.84
C ASP A 68 -11.41 12.26 10.13
N SER A 69 -10.33 12.88 10.59
CA SER A 69 -8.99 12.60 10.10
C SER A 69 -8.57 11.16 10.40
N THR A 70 -8.81 10.64 11.61
CA THR A 70 -8.49 9.27 11.99
C THR A 70 -9.29 8.25 11.17
N VAL A 71 -10.59 8.46 11.00
CA VAL A 71 -11.44 7.61 10.15
C VAL A 71 -10.91 7.57 8.72
N TYR A 72 -10.58 8.74 8.16
CA TYR A 72 -9.98 8.83 6.83
C TYR A 72 -8.67 8.06 6.71
N PHE A 73 -7.80 8.13 7.73
CA PHE A 73 -6.56 7.37 7.76
C PHE A 73 -6.80 5.87 7.74
N ASN A 74 -7.64 5.38 8.66
CA ASN A 74 -7.93 3.96 8.82
C ASN A 74 -8.49 3.37 7.52
N SER A 75 -9.42 4.08 6.84
CA SER A 75 -9.97 3.59 5.57
C SER A 75 -8.91 3.45 4.46
N VAL A 76 -7.92 4.35 4.41
CA VAL A 76 -6.84 4.27 3.40
C VAL A 76 -5.81 3.21 3.77
N ASP A 77 -5.51 3.05 5.06
CA ASP A 77 -4.58 2.03 5.57
C ASP A 77 -5.14 0.61 5.41
N GLU A 78 -6.43 0.41 5.70
CA GLU A 78 -7.13 -0.85 5.43
C GLU A 78 -7.16 -1.17 3.94
N PHE A 79 -7.43 -0.18 3.09
CA PHE A 79 -7.38 -0.36 1.65
C PHE A 79 -5.99 -0.80 1.18
N GLY A 80 -4.93 -0.11 1.61
CA GLY A 80 -3.55 -0.51 1.28
C GLY A 80 -3.20 -1.91 1.78
N SER A 81 -3.64 -2.25 2.99
CA SER A 81 -3.38 -3.54 3.63
C SER A 81 -4.11 -4.70 2.96
N ASN A 82 -5.37 -4.52 2.55
CA ASN A 82 -6.15 -5.55 1.85
C ASN A 82 -5.60 -5.86 0.46
N ASN A 83 -4.95 -4.88 -0.16
CA ASN A 83 -4.29 -5.04 -1.46
C ASN A 83 -2.83 -5.50 -1.31
N ARG A 84 -2.33 -5.70 -0.09
CA ARG A 84 -1.01 -6.26 0.14
C ARG A 84 -1.10 -7.79 0.07
N PRO A 85 -0.22 -8.48 -0.65
CA PRO A 85 -0.36 -9.92 -0.77
C PRO A 85 0.04 -10.56 0.58
N PRO A 86 -0.76 -11.50 1.10
CA PRO A 86 -0.42 -12.20 2.34
C PRO A 86 0.88 -13.00 2.11
N ASN A 87 1.81 -12.94 3.07
CA ASN A 87 3.10 -13.66 3.15
C ASN A 87 4.41 -13.01 2.64
N PHE A 88 4.47 -11.77 2.16
CA PHE A 88 5.76 -11.22 1.65
C PHE A 88 6.94 -11.21 2.66
N LYS A 89 6.70 -11.15 3.97
CA LYS A 89 7.78 -11.22 5.01
C LYS A 89 8.32 -12.64 5.29
N LYS A 90 7.64 -13.71 4.85
CA LYS A 90 8.04 -15.11 5.13
C LYS A 90 8.55 -15.86 3.91
N ILE A 91 8.41 -15.33 2.70
CA ILE A 91 8.95 -16.00 1.53
C ILE A 91 10.46 -15.73 1.49
N LYS A 92 11.22 -16.54 2.23
CA LYS A 92 12.50 -17.01 1.71
C LYS A 92 12.16 -17.74 0.42
N PHE A 93 12.10 -17.01 -0.70
CA PHE A 93 12.02 -17.59 -2.03
C PHE A 93 13.35 -18.33 -2.22
N ASN A 94 13.44 -19.53 -1.67
CA ASN A 94 14.38 -20.51 -2.19
C ASN A 94 13.95 -20.67 -3.65
N HIS A 95 14.82 -20.25 -4.55
CA HIS A 95 14.73 -20.33 -6.01
C HIS A 95 14.39 -21.75 -6.55
N THR A 96 14.15 -22.71 -5.66
CA THR A 96 14.00 -24.14 -5.94
C THR A 96 12.57 -24.67 -5.75
N ILE A 97 11.66 -23.97 -5.04
CA ILE A 97 10.37 -24.56 -4.64
C ILE A 97 9.21 -24.23 -5.60
N PHE A 98 9.26 -23.13 -6.35
CA PHE A 98 8.22 -22.80 -7.33
C PHE A 98 8.36 -23.51 -8.69
N SER A 99 9.39 -24.34 -8.88
CA SER A 99 9.55 -25.16 -10.09
C SER A 99 8.64 -26.40 -10.11
N LYS A 100 7.93 -26.74 -9.03
CA LYS A 100 7.14 -27.99 -8.96
C LYS A 100 5.65 -27.83 -9.30
N HIS A 101 5.10 -26.62 -9.37
CA HIS A 101 3.69 -26.40 -9.72
C HIS A 101 3.47 -25.70 -11.07
N CYS A 102 4.54 -25.30 -11.77
CA CYS A 102 4.50 -24.95 -13.19
C CYS A 102 5.09 -26.08 -14.06
N ARG A 103 4.67 -27.33 -13.82
CA ARG A 103 4.80 -28.36 -14.87
C ARG A 103 3.58 -28.27 -15.76
N ILE A 104 3.71 -27.49 -16.84
CA ILE A 104 2.96 -27.75 -18.05
C ILE A 104 3.44 -29.12 -18.54
N THR A 105 2.57 -30.12 -18.41
CA THR A 105 2.56 -31.31 -19.26
C THR A 105 1.13 -31.53 -19.68
#